data_AF-A0A8S3X6S2-F1
#
_entry.id   AF-A0A8S3X6S2-F1
#
_cell.length_a   1.000
_cell.length_b   1.000
_cell.length_c   1.000
_cell.angle_alpha   90.00
_cell.angle_beta   90.00
_cell.angle_gamma   90.00
#
_symmetry.space_group_name_H-M   'P 1'
#
loop_
_entity.id
_entity.type
_entity.pdbx_description
1 polymer ?
#
loop_
_entity_poly.entity_id
_entity_poly.type
_entity_poly.pdbx_seq_one_letter_code
_entity_poly.pdbx_strand_id
1 'polypeptide(L)'
;MPHVAGKNITYPSATYGRMRSIFAWALLALFVCVSARTTYKQQPVTSQITSLTDKDARYKASVHPAFANAGRQAGVEVWRIVNFNPVAVSQNDVGKFNKGDSYIVLRTTADKRNNLSWDIYYWIGSESTQDESGAAAILTVGLDDKFGGAAVQHRETLGHESQQFLSLFQPAIRYVEGGAASGFNHVVTNPGAEKRLFQVKGKKNVRVRQVDPLISSMNKGDCFILDINNDILVYVGEGANNKERLKAISVANQIRDQDHNGRGRVEIIDQYSSETDVQKFFTTLGSGTKDIVPEPSAGGDDQAFERSEEDTVNLSEISDSSGSLVATPLRKPFRQEQLKPQETYILDTVSGSIYVWVGKQASQREKTEAMSKAQQLLSSKNYPSWVHVTKIPQGTEPAAFKQYFATWRDAGMSHSRLVRSVGASKFYNKMESKLPKLYKGVVTSGNTMIFEEVPEFKQTDLRQNAIFVLDMGDDLFVWIGEDVTDEERKAAFDIYNHVQPLKKGYPHKWSVVMTKQRLEPESFKKSFGRWEPELLIKLRDSDDEDEKFDALNFNEVED
;
A
#
# COMPACT_ATOMS: atom_id res chain seq x y z
N MET A 1 25.02 -22.59 -75.39
CA MET A 1 26.06 -23.49 -74.83
C MET A 1 26.78 -22.74 -73.72
N PRO A 2 27.36 -23.41 -72.70
CA PRO A 2 27.15 -24.79 -72.24
C PRO A 2 26.83 -24.87 -70.71
N HIS A 3 26.57 -26.10 -70.18
CA HIS A 3 26.87 -26.66 -68.82
C HIS A 3 26.75 -25.79 -67.52
N VAL A 4 26.46 -26.26 -66.29
CA VAL A 4 26.19 -27.56 -65.58
C VAL A 4 25.67 -27.16 -64.16
N ALA A 5 24.96 -27.89 -63.29
CA ALA A 5 24.15 -29.14 -63.23
C ALA A 5 23.30 -29.05 -61.92
N GLY A 6 22.34 -29.92 -61.55
CA GLY A 6 21.71 -31.04 -62.26
C GLY A 6 21.16 -32.13 -61.31
N LYS A 7 19.81 -32.25 -61.23
CA LYS A 7 19.00 -33.31 -60.59
C LYS A 7 19.11 -33.40 -59.04
N ASN A 8 18.03 -33.45 -58.25
CA ASN A 8 16.90 -34.40 -58.17
C ASN A 8 17.31 -35.86 -57.93
N ILE A 9 16.76 -36.48 -56.88
CA ILE A 9 15.97 -37.73 -56.91
C ILE A 9 15.44 -38.05 -55.49
N THR A 10 14.34 -38.80 -55.40
CA THR A 10 13.61 -39.16 -54.17
C THR A 10 13.36 -40.67 -54.07
N TYR A 11 13.03 -41.15 -52.86
CA TYR A 11 12.50 -42.50 -52.57
C TYR A 11 13.54 -43.66 -52.75
N PRO A 12 13.38 -44.86 -52.14
CA PRO A 12 12.17 -45.71 -52.14
C PRO A 12 11.67 -46.19 -50.76
N SER A 13 10.53 -46.89 -50.77
CA SER A 13 9.94 -47.63 -49.65
C SER A 13 10.02 -49.16 -49.86
N ALA A 14 10.61 -49.88 -48.89
CA ALA A 14 10.63 -51.36 -48.74
C ALA A 14 11.43 -51.70 -47.46
N THR A 15 11.23 -52.78 -46.68
CA THR A 15 10.18 -53.83 -46.64
C THR A 15 10.07 -54.42 -45.20
N TYR A 16 9.11 -55.32 -44.96
CA TYR A 16 8.91 -56.07 -43.70
C TYR A 16 10.15 -56.85 -43.20
N GLY A 17 10.37 -56.96 -41.87
CA GLY A 17 11.49 -57.79 -41.34
C GLY A 17 11.65 -57.98 -39.81
N ARG A 18 10.67 -58.58 -39.11
CA ARG A 18 10.77 -59.27 -37.79
C ARG A 18 11.83 -58.82 -36.73
N MET A 19 11.35 -58.21 -35.63
CA MET A 19 11.50 -58.66 -34.21
C MET A 19 10.83 -57.59 -33.30
N ARG A 20 9.79 -57.84 -32.49
CA ARG A 20 9.59 -58.74 -31.32
C ARG A 20 10.43 -58.36 -30.09
N SER A 21 9.75 -58.19 -28.95
CA SER A 21 10.17 -57.36 -27.79
C SER A 21 10.26 -55.87 -28.17
N ILE A 22 9.72 -54.88 -27.45
CA ILE A 22 9.71 -54.67 -25.98
C ILE A 22 8.31 -54.31 -25.40
N PHE A 23 7.25 -54.22 -26.22
CA PHE A 23 5.88 -53.88 -25.79
C PHE A 23 5.19 -55.00 -24.96
N ALA A 24 5.65 -55.23 -23.72
CA ALA A 24 5.14 -56.29 -22.85
C ALA A 24 5.12 -55.97 -21.33
N TRP A 25 5.43 -54.74 -20.90
CA TRP A 25 5.58 -54.38 -19.47
C TRP A 25 4.79 -53.13 -19.00
N ALA A 26 3.88 -52.60 -19.82
CA ALA A 26 3.15 -51.36 -19.53
C ALA A 26 1.63 -51.54 -19.34
N LEU A 27 1.11 -52.77 -19.28
CA LEU A 27 -0.33 -53.06 -19.34
C LEU A 27 -0.80 -54.18 -18.38
N LEU A 28 -0.11 -54.35 -17.24
CA LEU A 28 -0.46 -55.39 -16.24
C LEU A 28 -0.40 -54.87 -14.79
N ALA A 29 -1.08 -53.75 -14.52
CA ALA A 29 -1.22 -53.16 -13.18
C ALA A 29 -2.57 -52.43 -13.01
N LEU A 30 -3.69 -53.15 -13.19
CA LEU A 30 -5.04 -52.65 -12.98
C LEU A 30 -5.90 -53.74 -12.33
N PHE A 31 -6.67 -53.37 -11.28
CA PHE A 31 -7.30 -54.26 -10.27
C PHE A 31 -6.26 -55.00 -9.41
N VAL A 32 -6.29 -54.98 -8.07
CA VAL A 32 -7.37 -55.16 -7.06
C VAL A 32 -6.99 -54.37 -5.79
N CYS A 33 -7.84 -53.81 -4.91
CA CYS A 33 -9.26 -53.39 -4.96
C CYS A 33 -9.56 -52.39 -3.81
N VAL A 34 -10.53 -51.50 -4.03
CA VAL A 34 -11.61 -51.01 -3.12
C VAL A 34 -11.33 -50.71 -1.61
N SER A 35 -11.90 -49.59 -1.15
CA SER A 35 -12.13 -49.15 0.26
C SER A 35 -10.99 -48.49 1.06
N ALA A 36 -10.88 -47.15 0.94
CA ALA A 36 -11.08 -46.21 2.06
C ALA A 36 -11.03 -44.74 1.58
N ARG A 37 -12.16 -44.02 1.56
CA ARG A 37 -12.19 -42.55 1.38
C ARG A 37 -12.22 -41.86 2.74
N THR A 38 -11.07 -41.60 3.34
CA THR A 38 -10.98 -40.77 4.55
C THR A 38 -10.95 -39.30 4.17
N THR A 39 -12.03 -38.57 4.44
CA THR A 39 -12.16 -37.14 4.10
C THR A 39 -11.32 -36.26 5.03
N TYR A 40 -10.18 -35.80 4.54
CA TYR A 40 -9.40 -34.77 5.24
C TYR A 40 -10.15 -33.43 5.20
N LYS A 41 -10.83 -33.08 6.28
CA LYS A 41 -11.38 -31.73 6.47
C LYS A 41 -10.23 -30.75 6.66
N GLN A 42 -9.97 -29.90 5.66
CA GLN A 42 -9.19 -28.69 5.90
C GLN A 42 -9.96 -27.80 6.86
N GLN A 43 -9.36 -27.48 8.02
CA GLN A 43 -9.86 -26.42 8.89
C GLN A 43 -9.48 -25.05 8.28
N PRO A 44 -10.32 -24.01 8.42
CA PRO A 44 -10.02 -22.69 7.87
C PRO A 44 -8.82 -22.07 8.60
N VAL A 45 -7.87 -21.53 7.83
CA VAL A 45 -6.70 -20.82 8.35
C VAL A 45 -7.16 -19.51 9.01
N THR A 46 -6.83 -19.34 10.29
CA THR A 46 -7.16 -18.14 11.08
C THR A 46 -6.27 -16.96 10.69
N SER A 47 -6.82 -15.75 10.71
CA SER A 47 -6.14 -14.52 10.26
C SER A 47 -5.21 -13.91 11.31
N GLN A 48 -3.96 -13.65 10.89
CA GLN A 48 -2.99 -12.67 11.42
C GLN A 48 -3.02 -12.34 12.93
N ILE A 49 -2.00 -12.84 13.64
CA ILE A 49 -1.65 -12.38 14.99
C ILE A 49 -1.02 -10.98 14.89
N THR A 50 -1.79 -9.94 15.18
CA THR A 50 -1.27 -8.57 15.36
C THR A 50 -1.49 -8.10 16.80
N SER A 51 -0.43 -7.58 17.43
CA SER A 51 -0.30 -7.27 18.87
C SER A 51 -0.21 -8.49 19.80
N LEU A 52 0.37 -8.25 20.98
CA LEU A 52 0.64 -9.25 22.04
C LEU A 52 -0.63 -9.80 22.73
N THR A 53 -1.84 -9.42 22.30
CA THR A 53 -3.10 -9.73 23.00
C THR A 53 -3.88 -10.91 22.43
N ASP A 54 -3.32 -11.69 21.49
CA ASP A 54 -3.91 -12.97 21.07
C ASP A 54 -3.84 -13.98 22.23
N LYS A 55 -4.96 -14.09 22.95
CA LYS A 55 -5.13 -15.00 24.09
C LYS A 55 -5.07 -16.47 23.69
N ASP A 56 -5.49 -16.81 22.47
CA ASP A 56 -5.53 -18.20 22.01
C ASP A 56 -4.12 -18.68 21.63
N ALA A 57 -3.30 -17.79 21.04
CA ALA A 57 -1.89 -18.04 20.79
C ALA A 57 -1.10 -18.19 22.11
N ARG A 58 -1.28 -17.26 23.06
CA ARG A 58 -0.69 -17.35 24.41
C ARG A 58 -1.09 -18.62 25.15
N TYR A 59 -2.39 -18.95 25.15
CA TYR A 59 -2.90 -20.13 25.85
C TYR A 59 -2.32 -21.43 25.27
N LYS A 60 -2.21 -21.54 23.94
CA LYS A 60 -1.54 -22.67 23.28
C LYS A 60 -0.05 -22.76 23.63
N ALA A 61 0.62 -21.62 23.81
CA ALA A 61 2.02 -21.57 24.24
C ALA A 61 2.20 -21.99 25.71
N SER A 62 1.34 -21.53 26.63
CA SER A 62 1.46 -21.86 28.06
C SER A 62 1.16 -23.32 28.40
N VAL A 63 0.31 -23.98 27.60
CA VAL A 63 0.05 -25.44 27.70
C VAL A 63 0.96 -26.29 26.80
N HIS A 64 1.98 -25.71 26.15
CA HIS A 64 2.79 -26.43 25.17
C HIS A 64 3.58 -27.60 25.79
N PRO A 65 3.52 -28.84 25.23
CA PRO A 65 4.11 -30.03 25.85
C PRO A 65 5.61 -29.91 26.19
N ALA A 66 6.39 -29.23 25.34
CA ALA A 66 7.83 -29.04 25.57
C ALA A 66 8.16 -28.20 26.83
N PHE A 67 7.19 -27.40 27.32
CA PHE A 67 7.33 -26.59 28.53
C PHE A 67 6.72 -27.24 29.78
N ALA A 68 6.09 -28.43 29.68
CA ALA A 68 5.36 -29.04 30.80
C ALA A 68 6.21 -29.18 32.08
N ASN A 69 7.48 -29.55 31.94
CA ASN A 69 8.43 -29.72 33.04
C ASN A 69 9.32 -28.50 33.32
N ALA A 70 9.28 -27.47 32.47
CA ALA A 70 10.15 -26.30 32.55
C ALA A 70 10.03 -25.54 33.88
N GLY A 71 11.17 -25.06 34.40
CA GLY A 71 11.27 -24.18 35.57
C GLY A 71 11.08 -24.85 36.92
N ARG A 72 11.11 -26.18 37.00
CA ARG A 72 10.87 -26.94 38.25
C ARG A 72 12.10 -27.13 39.15
N GLN A 73 13.31 -26.85 38.64
CA GLN A 73 14.58 -27.05 39.34
C GLN A 73 15.55 -25.92 38.95
N ALA A 74 16.51 -25.58 39.82
CA ALA A 74 17.52 -24.59 39.49
C ALA A 74 18.45 -25.10 38.37
N GLY A 75 18.72 -24.27 37.37
CA GLY A 75 19.46 -24.65 36.17
C GLY A 75 19.21 -23.74 34.97
N VAL A 76 19.64 -24.18 33.80
CA VAL A 76 19.37 -23.53 32.50
C VAL A 76 18.78 -24.57 31.56
N GLU A 77 17.59 -24.28 31.03
CA GLU A 77 16.90 -25.08 30.01
C GLU A 77 16.87 -24.28 28.69
N VAL A 78 17.05 -24.95 27.55
CA VAL A 78 17.14 -24.29 26.23
C VAL A 78 16.26 -25.01 25.20
N TRP A 79 15.48 -24.23 24.44
CA TRP A 79 14.70 -24.70 23.30
C TRP A 79 15.08 -23.90 22.05
N ARG A 80 15.26 -24.59 20.93
CA ARG A 80 15.36 -24.01 19.58
C ARG A 80 13.97 -23.92 18.99
N ILE A 81 13.62 -22.81 18.34
CA ILE A 81 12.37 -22.73 17.59
C ILE A 81 12.56 -23.44 16.25
N VAL A 82 11.69 -24.40 15.96
CA VAL A 82 11.65 -25.12 14.68
C VAL A 82 10.18 -25.28 14.30
N ASN A 83 9.78 -24.85 13.11
CA ASN A 83 8.40 -24.97 12.62
C ASN A 83 7.34 -24.42 13.61
N PHE A 84 7.51 -23.19 14.10
CA PHE A 84 6.72 -22.56 15.17
C PHE A 84 6.72 -23.26 16.55
N ASN A 85 7.45 -24.37 16.73
CA ASN A 85 7.43 -25.17 17.95
C ASN A 85 8.77 -25.05 18.72
N PRO A 86 8.76 -24.95 20.06
CA PRO A 86 9.98 -25.03 20.86
C PRO A 86 10.43 -26.49 20.99
N VAL A 87 11.61 -26.81 20.46
CA VAL A 87 12.26 -28.12 20.52
C VAL A 87 13.43 -28.05 21.49
N ALA A 88 13.44 -28.92 22.52
CA ALA A 88 14.50 -28.92 23.53
C ALA A 88 15.88 -29.21 22.90
N VAL A 89 16.87 -28.38 23.22
CA VAL A 89 18.26 -28.51 22.74
C VAL A 89 18.97 -29.62 23.53
N SER A 90 19.83 -30.40 22.86
CA SER A 90 20.59 -31.45 23.53
C SER A 90 21.61 -30.83 24.51
N GLN A 91 21.89 -31.51 25.63
CA GLN A 91 22.85 -31.01 26.63
C GLN A 91 24.26 -30.77 26.06
N ASN A 92 24.61 -31.45 24.96
CA ASN A 92 25.89 -31.29 24.26
C ASN A 92 25.91 -30.08 23.30
N ASP A 93 24.76 -29.45 23.08
CA ASP A 93 24.54 -28.32 22.17
C ASP A 93 24.12 -27.04 22.89
N VAL A 94 23.83 -27.09 24.20
CA VAL A 94 23.65 -25.90 25.05
C VAL A 94 24.88 -24.99 24.92
N GLY A 95 24.65 -23.71 24.60
CA GLY A 95 25.71 -22.74 24.30
C GLY A 95 26.10 -22.65 22.82
N LYS A 96 25.60 -23.53 21.94
CA LYS A 96 25.69 -23.38 20.48
C LYS A 96 24.40 -22.73 19.97
N PHE A 97 24.56 -21.64 19.21
CA PHE A 97 23.45 -20.88 18.65
C PHE A 97 23.64 -20.72 17.15
N ASN A 98 22.72 -21.28 16.38
CA ASN A 98 22.67 -21.11 14.94
C ASN A 98 22.24 -19.69 14.56
N LYS A 99 22.95 -19.04 13.63
CA LYS A 99 22.64 -17.67 13.19
C LYS A 99 21.27 -17.56 12.52
N GLY A 100 20.85 -18.61 11.82
CA GLY A 100 19.59 -18.68 11.10
C GLY A 100 18.40 -19.12 11.95
N ASP A 101 18.46 -19.03 13.28
CA ASP A 101 17.42 -19.55 14.20
C ASP A 101 17.11 -18.58 15.34
N SER A 102 15.94 -18.77 15.95
CA SER A 102 15.59 -18.17 17.25
C SER A 102 15.50 -19.24 18.35
N TYR A 103 15.83 -18.86 19.58
CA TYR A 103 15.92 -19.74 20.75
C TYR A 103 15.20 -19.14 21.95
N ILE A 104 14.76 -19.99 22.88
CA ILE A 104 14.29 -19.63 24.22
C ILE A 104 15.22 -20.28 25.23
N VAL A 105 15.71 -19.50 26.19
CA VAL A 105 16.55 -19.94 27.31
C VAL A 105 15.83 -19.58 28.60
N LEU A 106 15.48 -20.59 29.40
CA LEU A 106 14.97 -20.39 30.75
C LEU A 106 16.09 -20.63 31.75
N ARG A 107 16.45 -19.59 32.50
CA ARG A 107 17.30 -19.73 33.69
C ARG A 107 16.39 -19.76 34.92
N THR A 108 16.53 -20.79 35.73
CA THR A 108 15.83 -20.93 37.00
C THR A 108 16.84 -20.86 38.14
N THR A 109 16.62 -20.00 39.12
CA THR A 109 17.46 -19.87 40.31
C THR A 109 16.67 -20.17 41.58
N ALA A 110 17.25 -20.97 42.48
CA ALA A 110 16.69 -21.24 43.81
C ALA A 110 17.39 -20.39 44.87
N ASP A 111 16.62 -19.77 45.78
CA ASP A 111 17.17 -19.11 46.97
C ASP A 111 17.50 -20.12 48.09
N LYS A 112 18.05 -19.62 49.22
CA LYS A 112 18.39 -20.45 50.39
C LYS A 112 17.17 -21.08 51.11
N ARG A 113 15.95 -20.78 50.68
CA ARG A 113 14.68 -21.33 51.17
C ARG A 113 13.98 -22.18 50.11
N ASN A 114 14.63 -22.43 48.96
CA ASN A 114 14.09 -23.12 47.79
C ASN A 114 12.88 -22.41 47.15
N ASN A 115 12.78 -21.08 47.29
CA ASN A 115 11.94 -20.27 46.41
C ASN A 115 12.61 -20.21 45.04
N LEU A 116 11.85 -20.40 43.97
CA LEU A 116 12.34 -20.31 42.60
C LEU A 116 12.04 -18.92 42.01
N SER A 117 12.97 -18.42 41.20
CA SER A 117 12.78 -17.26 40.32
C SER A 117 13.31 -17.57 38.92
N TRP A 118 12.75 -16.90 37.91
CA TRP A 118 12.91 -17.26 36.51
C TRP A 118 13.32 -16.05 35.67
N ASP A 119 14.42 -16.16 34.92
CA ASP A 119 14.73 -15.28 33.78
C ASP A 119 14.42 -16.08 32.50
N ILE A 120 13.60 -15.54 31.59
CA ILE A 120 13.38 -16.10 30.25
C ILE A 120 14.02 -15.16 29.23
N TYR A 121 14.98 -15.67 28.47
CA TYR A 121 15.59 -14.97 27.35
C TYR A 121 15.03 -15.55 26.04
N TYR A 122 14.61 -14.70 25.12
CA TYR A 122 14.49 -15.10 23.71
C TYR A 122 15.63 -14.48 22.92
N TRP A 123 16.46 -15.35 22.34
CA TRP A 123 17.61 -14.98 21.53
C TRP A 123 17.27 -15.12 20.06
N ILE A 124 17.59 -14.08 19.28
CA ILE A 124 17.32 -14.02 17.84
C ILE A 124 18.66 -13.94 17.10
N GLY A 125 18.91 -14.92 16.23
CA GLY A 125 20.09 -14.95 15.37
C GLY A 125 20.02 -13.91 14.24
N SER A 126 21.18 -13.51 13.72
CA SER A 126 21.32 -12.48 12.68
C SER A 126 20.65 -12.81 11.35
N GLU A 127 20.33 -14.09 11.12
CA GLU A 127 19.74 -14.62 9.89
C GLU A 127 18.38 -15.33 10.15
N SER A 128 17.87 -15.28 11.39
CA SER A 128 16.63 -15.98 11.78
C SER A 128 15.39 -15.37 11.12
N THR A 129 14.41 -16.21 10.83
CA THR A 129 13.24 -15.82 10.05
C THR A 129 12.18 -15.11 10.90
N GLN A 130 11.23 -14.44 10.23
CA GLN A 130 10.20 -13.63 10.89
C GLN A 130 9.22 -14.50 11.72
N ASP A 131 8.93 -15.72 11.27
CA ASP A 131 8.15 -16.70 12.01
C ASP A 131 8.87 -17.24 13.24
N GLU A 132 10.17 -17.56 13.15
CA GLU A 132 10.94 -18.09 14.28
C GLU A 132 11.07 -17.07 15.41
N SER A 133 11.45 -15.84 15.06
CA SER A 133 11.62 -14.73 16.00
C SER A 133 10.27 -14.23 16.56
N GLY A 134 9.22 -14.23 15.74
CA GLY A 134 7.84 -13.97 16.19
C GLY A 134 7.31 -15.05 17.11
N ALA A 135 7.55 -16.33 16.79
CA ALA A 135 7.16 -17.46 17.63
C ALA A 135 7.94 -17.48 18.95
N ALA A 136 9.24 -17.20 18.94
CA ALA A 136 10.06 -17.11 20.16
C ALA A 136 9.49 -16.09 21.15
N ALA A 137 9.04 -14.93 20.67
CA ALA A 137 8.40 -13.91 21.51
C ALA A 137 7.04 -14.37 22.06
N ILE A 138 6.16 -14.97 21.24
CA ILE A 138 4.84 -15.46 21.67
C ILE A 138 4.99 -16.63 22.66
N LEU A 139 5.89 -17.56 22.40
CA LEU A 139 6.17 -18.73 23.24
C LEU A 139 6.81 -18.33 24.58
N THR A 140 7.67 -17.30 24.61
CA THR A 140 8.22 -16.72 25.84
C THR A 140 7.12 -16.18 26.74
N VAL A 141 6.16 -15.45 26.18
CA VAL A 141 5.01 -14.92 26.93
C VAL A 141 4.12 -16.05 27.47
N GLY A 142 3.88 -17.11 26.70
CA GLY A 142 3.16 -18.29 27.20
C GLY A 142 3.92 -19.05 28.30
N LEU A 143 5.25 -19.12 28.21
CA LEU A 143 6.09 -19.70 29.26
C LEU A 143 6.06 -18.87 30.55
N ASP A 144 5.97 -17.54 30.47
CA ASP A 144 5.77 -16.67 31.64
C ASP A 144 4.34 -16.76 32.21
N ASP A 145 3.31 -16.85 31.35
CA ASP A 145 1.91 -17.10 31.77
C ASP A 145 1.81 -18.40 32.63
N LYS A 146 2.67 -19.40 32.39
CA LYS A 146 2.81 -20.61 33.22
C LYS A 146 3.36 -20.34 34.62
N PHE A 147 4.25 -19.36 34.78
CA PHE A 147 4.76 -18.88 36.07
C PHE A 147 3.88 -17.79 36.69
N GLY A 148 2.75 -17.44 36.06
CA GLY A 148 1.81 -16.44 36.53
C GLY A 148 2.23 -14.99 36.26
N GLY A 149 3.11 -14.74 35.28
CA GLY A 149 3.68 -13.41 35.02
C GLY A 149 4.81 -13.03 35.97
N ALA A 150 5.50 -14.04 36.56
CA ALA A 150 6.54 -13.86 37.56
C ALA A 150 7.97 -14.00 37.01
N ALA A 151 8.14 -14.30 35.72
CA ALA A 151 9.44 -14.42 35.08
C ALA A 151 9.88 -13.09 34.44
N VAL A 152 11.17 -12.77 34.53
CA VAL A 152 11.73 -11.60 33.84
C VAL A 152 11.99 -11.98 32.38
N GLN A 153 11.30 -11.31 31.44
CA GLN A 153 11.45 -11.55 30.01
C GLN A 153 12.54 -10.63 29.41
N HIS A 154 13.55 -11.23 28.80
CA HIS A 154 14.71 -10.56 28.20
C HIS A 154 14.74 -10.81 26.68
N ARG A 155 15.03 -9.78 25.89
CA ARG A 155 15.24 -9.90 24.43
C ARG A 155 16.73 -9.84 24.12
N GLU A 156 17.26 -10.91 23.56
CA GLU A 156 18.67 -11.03 23.19
C GLU A 156 18.81 -11.12 21.67
N THR A 157 19.90 -10.58 21.11
CA THR A 157 20.20 -10.62 19.68
C THR A 157 21.68 -10.83 19.45
N LEU A 158 22.04 -11.64 18.44
CA LEU A 158 23.42 -11.96 18.08
C LEU A 158 24.31 -10.70 17.99
N GLY A 159 25.40 -10.68 18.75
CA GLY A 159 26.38 -9.59 18.78
C GLY A 159 26.04 -8.43 19.74
N HIS A 160 24.87 -8.49 20.38
CA HIS A 160 24.37 -7.47 21.30
C HIS A 160 23.80 -8.07 22.61
N GLU A 161 24.19 -9.30 22.95
CA GLU A 161 23.65 -10.01 24.10
C GLU A 161 24.06 -9.39 25.45
N SER A 162 23.15 -9.47 26.43
CA SER A 162 23.40 -9.01 27.79
C SER A 162 24.49 -9.83 28.47
N GLN A 163 25.26 -9.18 29.35
CA GLN A 163 26.27 -9.88 30.17
C GLN A 163 25.63 -10.93 31.09
N GLN A 164 24.35 -10.76 31.45
CA GLN A 164 23.59 -11.75 32.21
C GLN A 164 23.34 -13.02 31.38
N PHE A 165 22.90 -12.90 30.13
CA PHE A 165 22.74 -14.01 29.19
C PHE A 165 24.06 -14.70 28.85
N LEU A 166 25.10 -13.92 28.52
CA LEU A 166 26.43 -14.46 28.19
C LEU A 166 27.04 -15.25 29.37
N SER A 167 26.78 -14.85 30.61
CA SER A 167 27.27 -15.56 31.80
C SER A 167 26.74 -17.00 31.93
N LEU A 168 25.60 -17.33 31.31
CA LEU A 168 24.96 -18.64 31.37
C LEU A 168 25.76 -19.73 30.62
N PHE A 169 26.63 -19.36 29.67
CA PHE A 169 27.27 -20.28 28.75
C PHE A 169 28.80 -20.29 28.92
N GLN A 170 29.29 -21.28 29.67
CA GLN A 170 30.72 -21.45 29.97
C GLN A 170 31.37 -22.48 29.03
N PRO A 171 32.59 -22.25 28.49
CA PRO A 171 33.43 -21.07 28.69
C PRO A 171 33.02 -19.85 27.83
N ALA A 172 32.22 -20.06 26.78
CA ALA A 172 31.65 -19.01 25.94
C ALA A 172 30.49 -19.56 25.10
N ILE A 173 29.62 -18.66 24.63
CA ILE A 173 28.68 -18.90 23.54
C ILE A 173 29.43 -19.23 22.22
N ARG A 174 28.81 -20.02 21.34
CA ARG A 174 29.35 -20.36 20.00
C ARG A 174 28.30 -20.14 18.92
N TYR A 175 28.56 -19.24 17.99
CA TYR A 175 27.71 -19.05 16.82
C TYR A 175 28.02 -20.11 15.75
N VAL A 176 26.97 -20.61 15.09
CA VAL A 176 27.05 -21.65 14.04
C VAL A 176 26.32 -21.16 12.79
N GLU A 177 26.90 -21.36 11.62
CA GLU A 177 26.30 -20.93 10.34
C GLU A 177 25.00 -21.69 10.01
N GLY A 178 24.08 -21.03 9.31
CA GLY A 178 22.77 -21.58 8.94
C GLY A 178 21.82 -21.75 10.13
N GLY A 179 20.69 -22.42 9.88
CA GLY A 179 19.62 -22.62 10.87
C GLY A 179 18.66 -23.74 10.47
N ALA A 180 17.41 -23.68 10.94
CA ALA A 180 16.32 -24.48 10.44
C ALA A 180 15.86 -23.97 9.06
N ALA A 181 14.89 -24.65 8.45
CA ALA A 181 14.07 -24.03 7.44
C ALA A 181 12.91 -23.31 8.14
N SER A 182 12.52 -22.13 7.64
CA SER A 182 11.32 -21.40 8.05
C SER A 182 10.14 -22.34 8.28
N GLY A 183 9.45 -22.14 9.40
CA GLY A 183 8.23 -22.83 9.78
C GLY A 183 7.00 -22.41 9.00
N PHE A 184 7.00 -21.24 8.35
CA PHE A 184 6.08 -21.02 7.24
C PHE A 184 6.29 -22.10 6.18
N ASN A 185 5.19 -22.64 5.63
CA ASN A 185 5.27 -23.23 4.29
C ASN A 185 5.99 -22.22 3.38
N HIS A 186 6.92 -22.68 2.54
CA HIS A 186 7.52 -21.84 1.50
C HIS A 186 6.49 -21.56 0.39
N VAL A 187 5.45 -20.83 0.76
CA VAL A 187 4.74 -19.92 -0.14
C VAL A 187 5.83 -19.06 -0.74
N VAL A 188 6.14 -19.30 -2.01
CA VAL A 188 7.00 -18.39 -2.76
C VAL A 188 6.24 -17.06 -2.74
N THR A 189 6.74 -16.09 -1.99
CA THR A 189 6.08 -14.80 -1.73
C THR A 189 6.15 -13.98 -3.01
N ASN A 190 5.20 -14.29 -3.89
CA ASN A 190 5.21 -14.16 -5.34
C ASN A 190 6.20 -15.13 -6.01
N PRO A 191 5.74 -16.16 -6.75
CA PRO A 191 6.60 -16.99 -7.63
C PRO A 191 7.08 -16.16 -8.84
N GLY A 192 8.07 -15.32 -8.57
CA GLY A 192 8.29 -14.08 -9.32
C GLY A 192 7.28 -13.03 -8.88
N ALA A 193 7.71 -11.81 -8.53
CA ALA A 193 6.78 -10.69 -8.40
C ALA A 193 6.09 -10.49 -9.75
N GLU A 194 4.75 -10.50 -9.75
CA GLU A 194 3.97 -10.34 -10.98
C GLU A 194 4.38 -9.03 -11.65
N LYS A 195 4.88 -9.09 -12.89
CA LYS A 195 5.24 -7.89 -13.65
C LYS A 195 3.94 -7.24 -14.14
N ARG A 196 3.40 -6.32 -13.34
CA ARG A 196 2.13 -5.63 -13.65
C ARG A 196 2.45 -4.34 -14.41
N LEU A 197 1.85 -4.16 -15.59
CA LEU A 197 1.86 -2.88 -16.29
C LEU A 197 0.45 -2.28 -16.21
N PHE A 198 0.36 -1.03 -15.75
CA PHE A 198 -0.90 -0.31 -15.66
C PHE A 198 -0.91 0.87 -16.62
N GLN A 199 -1.94 0.96 -17.48
CA GLN A 199 -2.20 2.14 -18.31
C GLN A 199 -3.06 3.14 -17.53
N VAL A 200 -2.67 4.41 -17.56
CA VAL A 200 -3.35 5.54 -16.92
C VAL A 200 -3.83 6.52 -18.01
N LYS A 201 -5.14 6.50 -18.30
CA LYS A 201 -5.75 7.23 -19.43
C LYS A 201 -7.06 7.92 -19.05
N GLY A 202 -7.29 9.12 -19.58
CA GLY A 202 -8.56 9.86 -19.51
C GLY A 202 -8.39 11.38 -19.50
N LYS A 203 -9.41 12.09 -19.97
CA LYS A 203 -9.43 13.55 -20.18
C LYS A 203 -10.26 14.29 -19.12
N LYS A 204 -11.30 13.64 -18.62
CA LYS A 204 -12.14 14.06 -17.49
C LYS A 204 -12.06 13.05 -16.36
N ASN A 205 -12.18 11.76 -16.68
CA ASN A 205 -12.33 10.66 -15.74
C ASN A 205 -11.13 9.70 -15.90
N VAL A 206 -9.94 10.13 -15.45
CA VAL A 206 -8.71 9.32 -15.56
C VAL A 206 -8.84 7.99 -14.82
N ARG A 207 -8.72 6.89 -15.57
CA ARG A 207 -8.81 5.51 -15.09
C ARG A 207 -7.45 4.83 -15.12
N VAL A 208 -7.31 3.80 -14.28
CA VAL A 208 -6.14 2.92 -14.28
C VAL A 208 -6.59 1.48 -14.51
N ARG A 209 -6.06 0.83 -15.56
CA ARG A 209 -6.31 -0.58 -15.89
C ARG A 209 -4.99 -1.34 -16.03
N GLN A 210 -4.98 -2.61 -15.67
CA GLN A 210 -3.85 -3.51 -15.96
C GLN A 210 -3.88 -3.90 -17.44
N VAL A 211 -2.71 -4.06 -18.05
CA VAL A 211 -2.47 -4.47 -19.44
C VAL A 211 -1.29 -5.43 -19.50
N ASP A 212 -1.11 -6.17 -20.60
CA ASP A 212 0.08 -6.99 -20.81
C ASP A 212 1.37 -6.14 -20.67
N PRO A 213 2.40 -6.62 -19.95
CA PRO A 213 3.65 -5.89 -19.74
C PRO A 213 4.56 -5.95 -20.98
N LEU A 214 4.07 -5.39 -22.07
CA LEU A 214 4.66 -5.39 -23.41
C LEU A 214 4.57 -3.98 -24.00
N ILE A 215 5.55 -3.58 -24.80
CA ILE A 215 5.56 -2.28 -25.47
C ILE A 215 4.37 -2.08 -26.44
N SER A 216 3.79 -3.16 -26.96
CA SER A 216 2.55 -3.14 -27.76
C SER A 216 1.31 -2.70 -26.98
N SER A 217 1.34 -2.74 -25.65
CA SER A 217 0.29 -2.21 -24.76
C SER A 217 0.44 -0.72 -24.47
N MET A 218 1.58 -0.14 -24.83
CA MET A 218 1.93 1.26 -24.56
C MET A 218 1.58 2.16 -25.74
N ASN A 219 1.56 3.48 -25.50
CA ASN A 219 1.63 4.50 -26.54
C ASN A 219 2.17 5.82 -25.95
N LYS A 220 2.59 6.76 -26.80
CA LYS A 220 3.15 8.06 -26.37
C LYS A 220 2.09 9.05 -25.84
N GLY A 221 0.80 8.72 -25.90
CA GLY A 221 -0.31 9.59 -25.49
C GLY A 221 -0.81 9.40 -24.06
N ASP A 222 -0.39 8.36 -23.35
CA ASP A 222 -0.86 8.04 -21.98
C ASP A 222 0.30 7.93 -20.98
N CYS A 223 -0.01 7.82 -19.69
CA CYS A 223 0.96 7.44 -18.66
C CYS A 223 0.88 5.93 -18.36
N PHE A 224 2.01 5.32 -17.96
CA PHE A 224 2.11 3.90 -17.63
C PHE A 224 2.86 3.70 -16.31
N ILE A 225 2.42 2.75 -15.49
CA ILE A 225 3.09 2.34 -14.25
C ILE A 225 3.53 0.89 -14.41
N LEU A 226 4.83 0.65 -14.43
CA LEU A 226 5.41 -0.69 -14.39
C LEU A 226 5.78 -1.03 -12.95
N ASP A 227 5.16 -2.07 -12.41
CA ASP A 227 5.32 -2.54 -11.04
C ASP A 227 5.95 -3.94 -11.04
N ILE A 228 7.10 -4.08 -10.38
CA ILE A 228 7.85 -5.34 -10.29
C ILE A 228 8.80 -5.35 -9.08
N ASN A 229 8.78 -6.44 -8.30
CA ASN A 229 9.55 -6.59 -7.06
C ASN A 229 9.28 -5.45 -6.06
N ASN A 230 10.20 -4.48 -5.94
CA ASN A 230 10.05 -3.26 -5.15
C ASN A 230 10.21 -2.00 -6.03
N ASP A 231 10.26 -2.14 -7.36
CA ASP A 231 10.43 -1.04 -8.32
C ASP A 231 9.10 -0.67 -8.98
N ILE A 232 8.76 0.62 -8.91
CA ILE A 232 7.52 1.19 -9.42
C ILE A 232 7.89 2.34 -10.37
N LEU A 233 8.05 2.01 -11.66
CA LEU A 233 8.54 2.93 -12.68
C LEU A 233 7.35 3.57 -13.43
N VAL A 234 7.23 4.89 -13.37
CA VAL A 234 6.14 5.67 -13.98
C VAL A 234 6.63 6.30 -15.28
N TYR A 235 6.33 5.68 -16.42
CA TYR A 235 6.60 6.24 -17.74
C TYR A 235 5.51 7.24 -18.15
N VAL A 236 5.91 8.46 -18.48
CA VAL A 236 5.01 9.53 -18.94
C VAL A 236 5.19 9.72 -20.44
N GLY A 237 4.15 9.40 -21.22
CA GLY A 237 4.15 9.66 -22.66
C GLY A 237 4.22 11.16 -22.98
N GLU A 238 4.91 11.51 -24.07
CA GLU A 238 5.15 12.89 -24.51
C GLU A 238 3.87 13.65 -24.86
N GLY A 239 2.78 12.94 -25.19
CA GLY A 239 1.44 13.48 -25.41
C GLY A 239 0.48 13.36 -24.21
N ALA A 240 0.92 12.79 -23.08
CA ALA A 240 0.07 12.52 -21.92
C ALA A 240 -0.32 13.80 -21.18
N ASN A 241 -1.57 13.87 -20.71
CA ASN A 241 -2.11 15.10 -20.11
C ASN A 241 -1.82 15.21 -18.61
N ASN A 242 -1.78 16.44 -18.09
CA ASN A 242 -1.44 16.72 -16.69
C ASN A 242 -2.29 15.94 -15.65
N LYS A 243 -3.53 15.56 -15.98
CA LYS A 243 -4.36 14.75 -15.07
C LYS A 243 -3.91 13.29 -15.03
N GLU A 244 -3.46 12.74 -16.17
CA GLU A 244 -2.88 11.40 -16.26
C GLU A 244 -1.57 11.34 -15.48
N ARG A 245 -0.66 12.31 -15.67
CA ARG A 245 0.59 12.41 -14.91
C ARG A 245 0.34 12.47 -13.40
N LEU A 246 -0.57 13.34 -12.94
CA LEU A 246 -0.93 13.45 -11.51
C LEU A 246 -1.62 12.18 -10.97
N LYS A 247 -2.49 11.52 -11.75
CA LYS A 247 -3.15 10.27 -11.35
C LYS A 247 -2.15 9.11 -11.30
N ALA A 248 -1.21 9.03 -12.25
CA ALA A 248 -0.18 8.01 -12.30
C ALA A 248 0.77 8.09 -11.09
N ILE A 249 1.27 9.30 -10.78
CA ILE A 249 2.09 9.53 -9.58
C ILE A 249 1.30 9.20 -8.31
N SER A 250 0.02 9.60 -8.22
CA SER A 250 -0.84 9.30 -7.07
C SER A 250 -1.07 7.79 -6.88
N VAL A 251 -1.23 7.03 -7.96
CA VAL A 251 -1.44 5.58 -7.90
C VAL A 251 -0.14 4.82 -7.67
N ALA A 252 0.99 5.25 -8.22
CA ALA A 252 2.31 4.67 -7.93
C ALA A 252 2.68 4.79 -6.44
N ASN A 253 2.39 5.94 -5.81
CA ASN A 253 2.54 6.09 -4.36
C ASN A 253 1.56 5.19 -3.58
N GLN A 254 0.33 4.98 -4.07
CA GLN A 254 -0.62 4.05 -3.45
C GLN A 254 -0.17 2.59 -3.56
N ILE A 255 0.41 2.17 -4.69
CA ILE A 255 1.01 0.83 -4.87
C ILE A 255 2.21 0.67 -3.91
N ARG A 256 3.07 1.69 -3.77
CA ARG A 256 4.15 1.67 -2.75
C ARG A 256 3.58 1.45 -1.34
N ASP A 257 2.61 2.26 -0.94
CA ASP A 257 2.17 2.34 0.46
C ASP A 257 1.24 1.18 0.85
N GLN A 258 0.39 0.69 -0.07
CA GLN A 258 -0.63 -0.32 0.19
C GLN A 258 -0.17 -1.73 -0.20
N ASP A 259 0.31 -1.93 -1.44
CA ASP A 259 0.74 -3.25 -1.91
C ASP A 259 2.14 -3.59 -1.33
N HIS A 260 3.10 -2.67 -1.44
CA HIS A 260 4.50 -2.90 -1.00
C HIS A 260 4.79 -2.53 0.47
N ASN A 261 3.77 -2.08 1.21
CA ASN A 261 3.87 -1.71 2.63
C ASN A 261 4.93 -0.62 2.89
N GLY A 262 5.01 0.37 2.00
CA GLY A 262 5.95 1.50 2.04
C GLY A 262 7.35 1.22 1.51
N ARG A 263 7.68 -0.03 1.15
CA ARG A 263 9.06 -0.47 0.84
C ARG A 263 9.50 -0.32 -0.63
N GLY A 264 8.58 0.05 -1.52
CA GLY A 264 8.88 0.24 -2.94
C GLY A 264 9.54 1.60 -3.26
N ARG A 265 10.36 1.65 -4.31
CA ARG A 265 10.84 2.91 -4.91
C ARG A 265 9.90 3.32 -6.04
N VAL A 266 9.35 4.54 -5.94
CA VAL A 266 8.64 5.18 -7.05
C VAL A 266 9.63 6.04 -7.83
N GLU A 267 9.64 5.88 -9.15
CA GLU A 267 10.58 6.54 -10.05
C GLU A 267 9.79 7.11 -11.23
N ILE A 268 10.00 8.38 -11.60
CA ILE A 268 9.24 9.06 -12.66
C ILE A 268 10.15 9.25 -13.86
N ILE A 269 9.68 8.78 -15.02
CA ILE A 269 10.44 8.69 -16.27
C ILE A 269 9.64 9.44 -17.33
N ASP A 270 10.03 10.67 -17.61
CA ASP A 270 9.39 11.57 -18.58
C ASP A 270 10.40 12.13 -19.59
N GLN A 271 9.96 13.08 -20.42
CA GLN A 271 10.77 13.64 -21.51
C GLN A 271 12.05 14.36 -21.07
N TYR A 272 12.22 14.65 -19.76
CA TYR A 272 13.41 15.28 -19.20
C TYR A 272 14.32 14.30 -18.42
N SER A 273 13.92 13.03 -18.30
CA SER A 273 14.69 11.99 -17.60
C SER A 273 15.91 11.53 -18.41
N SER A 274 16.92 10.97 -17.74
CA SER A 274 18.15 10.57 -18.43
C SER A 274 17.94 9.37 -19.36
N GLU A 275 18.78 9.23 -20.39
CA GLU A 275 18.78 8.05 -21.26
C GLU A 275 18.96 6.74 -20.46
N THR A 276 19.71 6.78 -19.36
CA THR A 276 19.87 5.66 -18.42
C THR A 276 18.57 5.28 -17.71
N ASP A 277 17.74 6.23 -17.28
CA ASP A 277 16.45 5.96 -16.64
C ASP A 277 15.43 5.44 -17.66
N VAL A 278 15.40 6.06 -18.84
CA VAL A 278 14.56 5.62 -19.96
C VAL A 278 14.93 4.18 -20.38
N GLN A 279 16.22 3.88 -20.54
CA GLN A 279 16.68 2.52 -20.89
C GLN A 279 16.40 1.52 -19.77
N LYS A 280 16.50 1.94 -18.49
CA LYS A 280 16.12 1.13 -17.33
C LYS A 280 14.64 0.73 -17.39
N PHE A 281 13.73 1.62 -17.79
CA PHE A 281 12.31 1.29 -17.97
C PHE A 281 12.12 0.13 -18.98
N PHE A 282 12.63 0.28 -20.20
CA PHE A 282 12.42 -0.73 -21.26
C PHE A 282 13.15 -2.05 -20.97
N THR A 283 14.32 -1.99 -20.32
CA THR A 283 15.04 -3.17 -19.84
C THR A 283 14.24 -3.90 -18.75
N THR A 284 13.61 -3.16 -17.83
CA THR A 284 12.76 -3.72 -16.77
C THR A 284 11.44 -4.28 -17.33
N LEU A 285 10.85 -3.61 -18.31
CA LEU A 285 9.69 -4.10 -19.08
C LEU A 285 10.05 -5.40 -19.81
N GLY A 286 11.27 -5.49 -20.35
CA GLY A 286 11.77 -6.64 -21.10
C GLY A 286 11.36 -6.64 -22.58
N SER A 287 10.93 -5.49 -23.12
CA SER A 287 10.58 -5.35 -24.54
C SER A 287 10.77 -3.92 -25.05
N GLY A 288 11.43 -3.78 -26.19
CA GLY A 288 11.49 -2.54 -26.99
C GLY A 288 12.40 -1.42 -26.47
N THR A 289 12.19 -0.21 -27.00
CA THR A 289 12.90 1.05 -26.69
C THR A 289 11.93 2.22 -26.79
N LYS A 290 12.34 3.43 -26.37
CA LYS A 290 11.53 4.66 -26.44
C LYS A 290 10.98 4.92 -27.86
N ASP A 291 11.82 4.72 -28.87
CA ASP A 291 11.55 5.13 -30.26
C ASP A 291 10.41 4.34 -30.90
N ILE A 292 10.24 3.07 -30.49
CA ILE A 292 9.23 2.16 -31.01
C ILE A 292 7.96 2.07 -30.14
N VAL A 293 7.84 2.91 -29.11
CA VAL A 293 6.56 3.09 -28.39
C VAL A 293 5.52 3.61 -29.39
N PRO A 294 4.33 2.98 -29.51
CA PRO A 294 3.30 3.39 -30.47
C PRO A 294 2.90 4.88 -30.33
N GLU A 295 2.56 5.50 -31.46
CA GLU A 295 2.09 6.90 -31.48
C GLU A 295 0.76 7.09 -30.72
N PRO A 296 0.42 8.30 -30.23
CA PRO A 296 -0.78 8.55 -29.40
C PRO A 296 -2.10 8.08 -30.04
N SER A 297 -2.17 8.04 -31.37
CA SER A 297 -3.31 7.51 -32.13
C SER A 297 -3.60 6.04 -31.85
N ALA A 298 -2.61 5.24 -31.46
CA ALA A 298 -2.78 3.84 -31.05
C ALA A 298 -3.51 3.70 -29.70
N GLY A 299 -3.49 4.73 -28.84
CA GLY A 299 -4.24 4.76 -27.59
C GLY A 299 -5.74 5.00 -27.76
N GLY A 300 -6.15 5.58 -28.90
CA GLY A 300 -7.54 5.98 -29.18
C GLY A 300 -8.03 7.22 -28.42
N ASP A 301 -9.27 7.65 -28.71
CA ASP A 301 -9.87 8.84 -28.09
C ASP A 301 -10.25 8.60 -26.62
N ASP A 302 -9.80 9.51 -25.75
CA ASP A 302 -10.02 9.45 -24.30
C ASP A 302 -11.50 9.38 -23.93
N GLN A 303 -12.37 10.10 -24.64
CA GLN A 303 -13.80 10.14 -24.30
C GLN A 303 -14.53 8.88 -24.76
N ALA A 304 -14.11 8.27 -25.86
CA ALA A 304 -14.58 6.96 -26.29
C ALA A 304 -14.18 5.90 -25.26
N PHE A 305 -12.91 5.90 -24.83
CA PHE A 305 -12.38 5.03 -23.79
C PHE A 305 -13.11 5.21 -22.44
N GLU A 306 -13.30 6.45 -21.97
CA GLU A 306 -14.07 6.79 -20.76
C GLU A 306 -15.48 6.19 -20.81
N ARG A 307 -16.19 6.34 -21.94
CA ARG A 307 -17.55 5.81 -22.12
C ARG A 307 -17.59 4.28 -22.11
N SER A 308 -16.72 3.61 -22.88
CA SER A 308 -16.71 2.14 -22.95
C SER A 308 -16.35 1.50 -21.61
N GLU A 309 -15.37 2.04 -20.88
CA GLU A 309 -14.99 1.53 -19.55
C GLU A 309 -15.97 1.95 -18.45
N GLU A 310 -16.80 2.98 -18.65
CA GLU A 310 -17.93 3.26 -17.75
C GLU A 310 -19.05 2.21 -17.90
N ASP A 311 -19.30 1.69 -19.10
CA ASP A 311 -20.37 0.71 -19.35
C ASP A 311 -19.98 -0.75 -19.02
N THR A 312 -18.72 -1.17 -19.19
CA THR A 312 -18.27 -2.56 -18.93
C THR A 312 -18.32 -2.99 -17.46
N VAL A 313 -18.03 -2.08 -16.51
CA VAL A 313 -17.95 -2.41 -15.07
C VAL A 313 -19.33 -2.65 -14.48
N ASN A 314 -19.51 -3.72 -13.68
CA ASN A 314 -20.78 -4.11 -13.09
C ASN A 314 -20.66 -4.44 -11.60
N LEU A 315 -21.46 -3.80 -10.75
CA LEU A 315 -21.56 -4.08 -9.31
C LEU A 315 -22.88 -4.80 -9.02
N SER A 316 -22.84 -5.91 -8.29
CA SER A 316 -24.02 -6.69 -7.88
C SER A 316 -24.05 -6.93 -6.38
N GLU A 317 -25.19 -6.68 -5.74
CA GLU A 317 -25.49 -7.09 -4.37
C GLU A 317 -25.86 -8.57 -4.33
N ILE A 318 -25.30 -9.32 -3.38
CA ILE A 318 -25.56 -10.74 -3.11
C ILE A 318 -26.13 -10.83 -1.70
N SER A 319 -27.44 -11.08 -1.62
CA SER A 319 -28.23 -11.06 -0.37
C SER A 319 -29.02 -12.35 -0.20
N ASP A 320 -29.10 -12.88 1.03
CA ASP A 320 -30.05 -13.95 1.40
C ASP A 320 -31.30 -13.47 2.17
N SER A 321 -31.45 -12.15 2.31
CA SER A 321 -32.54 -11.48 3.05
C SER A 321 -33.97 -11.83 2.60
N SER A 322 -34.18 -12.33 1.37
CA SER A 322 -35.47 -12.84 0.91
C SER A 322 -35.75 -14.29 1.29
N GLY A 323 -34.88 -14.94 2.08
CA GLY A 323 -34.85 -16.38 2.35
C GLY A 323 -34.17 -17.20 1.25
N SER A 324 -34.20 -16.69 0.01
CA SER A 324 -33.42 -17.16 -1.13
C SER A 324 -32.22 -16.25 -1.39
N LEU A 325 -31.13 -16.80 -1.94
CA LEU A 325 -29.97 -15.99 -2.33
C LEU A 325 -30.24 -15.32 -3.69
N VAL A 326 -30.28 -13.99 -3.72
CA VAL A 326 -30.53 -13.19 -4.92
C VAL A 326 -29.31 -12.34 -5.26
N ALA A 327 -29.03 -12.20 -6.55
CA ALA A 327 -27.98 -11.33 -7.08
C ALA A 327 -28.60 -10.15 -7.84
N THR A 328 -28.50 -8.96 -7.28
CA THR A 328 -29.18 -7.75 -7.78
C THR A 328 -28.16 -6.74 -8.34
N PRO A 329 -28.18 -6.43 -9.65
CA PRO A 329 -27.25 -5.45 -10.21
C PRO A 329 -27.58 -4.03 -9.72
N LEU A 330 -26.56 -3.30 -9.27
CA LEU A 330 -26.68 -1.92 -8.80
C LEU A 330 -26.53 -0.91 -9.93
N ARG A 331 -27.14 0.27 -9.75
CA ARG A 331 -27.09 1.36 -10.73
C ARG A 331 -25.85 2.23 -10.54
N LYS A 332 -25.28 2.65 -11.67
CA LYS A 332 -24.20 3.64 -11.78
C LYS A 332 -24.73 5.07 -11.57
N PRO A 333 -23.88 6.04 -11.16
CA PRO A 333 -22.52 5.85 -10.69
C PRO A 333 -22.51 5.17 -9.30
N PHE A 334 -21.59 4.23 -9.08
CA PHE A 334 -21.52 3.51 -7.81
C PHE A 334 -21.06 4.43 -6.68
N ARG A 335 -21.49 4.18 -5.43
CA ARG A 335 -21.13 5.01 -4.27
C ARG A 335 -20.89 4.15 -3.03
N GLN A 336 -19.99 4.57 -2.14
CA GLN A 336 -19.65 3.81 -0.93
C GLN A 336 -20.88 3.50 -0.05
N GLU A 337 -21.88 4.39 -0.04
CA GLU A 337 -23.11 4.22 0.75
C GLU A 337 -24.04 3.10 0.21
N GLN A 338 -23.75 2.54 -0.98
CA GLN A 338 -24.42 1.34 -1.49
C GLN A 338 -23.87 0.04 -0.89
N LEU A 339 -22.68 0.06 -0.28
CA LEU A 339 -22.04 -1.13 0.29
C LEU A 339 -22.51 -1.34 1.74
N LYS A 340 -23.67 -2.01 1.91
CA LYS A 340 -24.26 -2.28 3.22
C LYS A 340 -23.37 -3.24 4.04
N PRO A 341 -23.09 -2.99 5.33
CA PRO A 341 -22.34 -3.92 6.19
C PRO A 341 -22.96 -5.33 6.31
N GLN A 342 -24.25 -5.47 6.02
CA GLN A 342 -25.05 -6.70 6.15
C GLN A 342 -24.98 -7.61 4.93
N GLU A 343 -24.36 -7.20 3.82
CA GLU A 343 -24.47 -7.89 2.53
C GLU A 343 -23.07 -8.19 1.95
N THR A 344 -23.04 -9.00 0.90
CA THR A 344 -21.82 -9.26 0.11
C THR A 344 -22.00 -8.70 -1.31
N TYR A 345 -20.94 -8.17 -1.95
CA TYR A 345 -21.03 -7.56 -3.28
C TYR A 345 -19.97 -8.12 -4.24
N ILE A 346 -20.33 -8.26 -5.51
CA ILE A 346 -19.39 -8.61 -6.59
C ILE A 346 -19.24 -7.41 -7.53
N LEU A 347 -18.02 -6.90 -7.68
CA LEU A 347 -17.64 -5.90 -8.66
C LEU A 347 -16.83 -6.59 -9.78
N ASP A 348 -17.49 -6.80 -10.90
CA ASP A 348 -16.90 -7.27 -12.16
C ASP A 348 -16.37 -6.07 -12.94
N THR A 349 -15.05 -5.97 -13.09
CA THR A 349 -14.40 -4.83 -13.77
C THR A 349 -14.02 -5.10 -15.22
N VAL A 350 -14.14 -6.34 -15.68
CA VAL A 350 -13.75 -6.86 -17.01
C VAL A 350 -12.26 -6.74 -17.38
N SER A 351 -11.62 -5.58 -17.19
CA SER A 351 -10.23 -5.32 -17.56
C SER A 351 -9.20 -5.46 -16.42
N GLY A 352 -9.64 -5.43 -15.15
CA GLY A 352 -8.80 -5.50 -13.96
C GLY A 352 -8.90 -6.83 -13.20
N SER A 353 -9.75 -6.86 -12.17
CA SER A 353 -10.00 -8.04 -11.33
C SER A 353 -11.50 -8.18 -11.02
N ILE A 354 -11.95 -9.36 -10.60
CA ILE A 354 -13.31 -9.54 -10.04
C ILE A 354 -13.21 -9.41 -8.53
N TYR A 355 -13.80 -8.37 -7.95
CA TYR A 355 -13.71 -8.12 -6.53
C TYR A 355 -14.95 -8.62 -5.79
N VAL A 356 -14.76 -9.36 -4.69
CA VAL A 356 -15.82 -9.79 -3.77
C VAL A 356 -15.70 -9.02 -2.47
N TRP A 357 -16.45 -7.93 -2.33
CA TRP A 357 -16.49 -7.13 -1.11
C TRP A 357 -17.41 -7.79 -0.08
N VAL A 358 -16.95 -7.90 1.16
CA VAL A 358 -17.63 -8.65 2.24
C VAL A 358 -17.91 -7.72 3.42
N GLY A 359 -19.20 -7.47 3.68
CA GLY A 359 -19.65 -6.70 4.84
C GLY A 359 -19.34 -7.40 6.17
N LYS A 360 -19.07 -6.61 7.22
CA LYS A 360 -18.73 -7.13 8.56
C LYS A 360 -19.86 -7.96 9.20
N GLN A 361 -21.10 -7.70 8.82
CA GLN A 361 -22.30 -8.38 9.33
C GLN A 361 -22.90 -9.40 8.34
N ALA A 362 -22.32 -9.55 7.15
CA ALA A 362 -22.86 -10.40 6.08
C ALA A 362 -22.94 -11.90 6.44
N SER A 363 -23.88 -12.62 5.83
CA SER A 363 -24.15 -14.03 6.08
C SER A 363 -23.02 -14.93 5.59
N GLN A 364 -22.79 -16.07 6.29
CA GLN A 364 -21.81 -17.06 5.84
C GLN A 364 -22.24 -17.76 4.53
N ARG A 365 -23.54 -17.78 4.22
CA ARG A 365 -24.07 -18.28 2.96
C ARG A 365 -23.69 -17.32 1.83
N GLU A 366 -23.99 -16.03 1.97
CA GLU A 366 -23.61 -14.97 1.02
C GLU A 366 -22.10 -14.94 0.74
N LYS A 367 -21.28 -14.98 1.81
CA LYS A 367 -19.81 -15.03 1.72
C LYS A 367 -19.30 -16.21 0.88
N THR A 368 -19.99 -17.35 0.93
CA THR A 368 -19.60 -18.58 0.22
C THR A 368 -20.08 -18.53 -1.24
N GLU A 369 -21.35 -18.14 -1.44
CA GLU A 369 -21.97 -18.08 -2.77
C GLU A 369 -21.42 -16.95 -3.64
N ALA A 370 -21.08 -15.79 -3.06
CA ALA A 370 -20.45 -14.70 -3.81
C ALA A 370 -19.07 -15.08 -4.34
N MET A 371 -18.27 -15.82 -3.54
CA MET A 371 -16.98 -16.37 -3.98
C MET A 371 -17.16 -17.43 -5.07
N SER A 372 -18.12 -18.34 -4.90
CA SER A 372 -18.50 -19.35 -5.91
C SER A 372 -18.87 -18.68 -7.23
N LYS A 373 -19.76 -17.68 -7.18
CA LYS A 373 -20.24 -16.94 -8.36
C LYS A 373 -19.15 -16.09 -9.02
N ALA A 374 -18.23 -15.51 -8.26
CA ALA A 374 -17.08 -14.79 -8.81
C ALA A 374 -16.12 -15.74 -9.58
N GLN A 375 -15.88 -16.95 -9.06
CA GLN A 375 -15.10 -17.97 -9.77
C GLN A 375 -15.83 -18.54 -11.01
N GLN A 376 -17.15 -18.67 -10.94
CA GLN A 376 -17.97 -19.01 -12.11
C GLN A 376 -17.91 -17.92 -13.18
N LEU A 377 -17.96 -16.64 -12.81
CA LEU A 377 -17.75 -15.52 -13.75
C LEU A 377 -16.38 -15.63 -14.40
N LEU A 378 -15.30 -15.80 -13.61
CA LEU A 378 -13.94 -15.95 -14.11
C LEU A 378 -13.80 -17.13 -15.11
N SER A 379 -14.50 -18.24 -14.85
CA SER A 379 -14.43 -19.45 -15.68
C SER A 379 -15.35 -19.45 -16.91
N SER A 380 -16.37 -18.58 -16.96
CA SER A 380 -17.40 -18.58 -18.02
C SER A 380 -17.26 -17.47 -19.05
N LYS A 381 -16.39 -16.49 -18.81
CA LYS A 381 -16.06 -15.41 -19.73
C LYS A 381 -14.59 -15.51 -20.13
N ASN A 382 -14.27 -15.15 -21.37
CA ASN A 382 -12.90 -15.09 -21.88
C ASN A 382 -12.19 -13.82 -21.37
N TYR A 383 -11.92 -13.77 -20.06
CA TYR A 383 -11.12 -12.70 -19.46
C TYR A 383 -9.62 -12.86 -19.76
N PRO A 384 -8.84 -11.76 -19.72
CA PRO A 384 -7.38 -11.83 -19.73
C PRO A 384 -6.80 -12.67 -18.59
N SER A 385 -5.59 -13.21 -18.79
CA SER A 385 -4.93 -14.13 -17.85
C SER A 385 -4.54 -13.53 -16.50
N TRP A 386 -4.50 -12.19 -16.38
CA TRP A 386 -4.27 -11.49 -15.12
C TRP A 386 -5.55 -11.26 -14.30
N VAL A 387 -6.74 -11.51 -14.84
CA VAL A 387 -7.98 -11.31 -14.10
C VAL A 387 -8.14 -12.42 -13.06
N HIS A 388 -8.13 -12.04 -11.78
CA HIS A 388 -8.33 -12.96 -10.66
C HIS A 388 -9.50 -12.52 -9.76
N VAL A 389 -9.95 -13.44 -8.89
CA VAL A 389 -11.00 -13.17 -7.88
C VAL A 389 -10.35 -12.68 -6.59
N THR A 390 -10.60 -11.41 -6.23
CA THR A 390 -10.02 -10.75 -5.05
C THR A 390 -11.09 -10.55 -3.97
N LYS A 391 -10.95 -11.24 -2.84
CA LYS A 391 -11.84 -11.04 -1.67
C LYS A 391 -11.39 -9.83 -0.86
N ILE A 392 -12.29 -8.88 -0.63
CA ILE A 392 -12.05 -7.65 0.14
C ILE A 392 -12.95 -7.63 1.39
N PRO A 393 -12.42 -7.79 2.60
CA PRO A 393 -13.12 -7.45 3.83
C PRO A 393 -13.43 -5.94 3.92
N GLN A 394 -14.63 -5.58 4.39
CA GLN A 394 -15.02 -4.20 4.65
C GLN A 394 -14.04 -3.48 5.59
N GLY A 395 -13.54 -2.31 5.18
CA GLY A 395 -12.52 -1.53 5.86
C GLY A 395 -11.07 -1.89 5.49
N THR A 396 -10.86 -2.78 4.52
CA THR A 396 -9.54 -3.16 3.98
C THR A 396 -9.47 -2.98 2.45
N GLU A 397 -10.26 -2.04 1.91
CA GLU A 397 -10.39 -1.84 0.47
C GLU A 397 -9.10 -1.26 -0.15
N PRO A 398 -8.54 -1.87 -1.21
CA PRO A 398 -7.38 -1.34 -1.93
C PRO A 398 -7.78 -0.20 -2.88
N ALA A 399 -6.82 0.67 -3.21
CA ALA A 399 -7.03 1.77 -4.17
C ALA A 399 -7.63 1.30 -5.51
N ALA A 400 -7.19 0.14 -6.01
CA ALA A 400 -7.68 -0.47 -7.26
C ALA A 400 -9.17 -0.83 -7.24
N PHE A 401 -9.78 -1.05 -6.07
CA PHE A 401 -11.23 -1.20 -5.91
C PHE A 401 -11.93 0.16 -5.74
N LYS A 402 -11.37 1.03 -4.88
CA LYS A 402 -11.95 2.34 -4.53
C LYS A 402 -12.17 3.25 -5.76
N GLN A 403 -11.37 3.12 -6.82
CA GLN A 403 -11.49 3.95 -8.02
C GLN A 403 -12.82 3.83 -8.79
N TYR A 404 -13.56 2.72 -8.64
CA TYR A 404 -14.81 2.47 -9.38
C TYR A 404 -16.06 3.13 -8.78
N PHE A 405 -15.92 3.80 -7.63
CA PHE A 405 -16.99 4.53 -6.97
C PHE A 405 -16.95 6.03 -7.35
N ALA A 406 -17.96 6.80 -6.98
CA ALA A 406 -18.02 8.26 -7.18
C ALA A 406 -17.80 9.06 -5.88
N THR A 407 -17.81 8.36 -4.74
CA THR A 407 -17.49 8.87 -3.41
C THR A 407 -16.82 7.74 -2.63
N TRP A 408 -15.70 8.06 -1.96
CA TRP A 408 -15.07 7.16 -1.00
C TRP A 408 -14.46 7.95 0.17
N ARG A 409 -14.60 7.43 1.38
CA ARG A 409 -14.02 7.95 2.62
C ARG A 409 -13.42 6.79 3.43
N ASP A 410 -12.18 6.97 3.87
CA ASP A 410 -11.50 6.01 4.74
C ASP A 410 -11.68 6.38 6.22
N ALA A 411 -11.75 5.36 7.08
CA ALA A 411 -12.06 5.53 8.50
C ALA A 411 -10.93 6.27 9.25
N GLY A 412 -11.31 7.17 10.18
CA GLY A 412 -10.37 7.91 11.04
C GLY A 412 -9.83 9.22 10.44
N MET A 413 -10.04 9.51 9.16
CA MET A 413 -9.63 10.79 8.57
C MET A 413 -10.72 11.86 8.76
N SER A 414 -10.39 12.97 9.43
CA SER A 414 -11.29 14.11 9.63
C SER A 414 -11.57 14.87 8.32
N HIS A 415 -10.64 14.81 7.37
CA HIS A 415 -10.74 15.37 6.03
C HIS A 415 -10.74 14.23 5.01
N SER A 416 -11.52 14.36 3.93
CA SER A 416 -11.44 13.42 2.84
C SER A 416 -10.11 13.57 2.09
N ARG A 417 -9.15 12.67 2.34
CA ARG A 417 -8.15 12.32 1.32
C ARG A 417 -8.91 11.70 0.15
N LEU A 418 -9.34 12.54 -0.78
CA LEU A 418 -10.19 12.14 -1.89
C LEU A 418 -9.43 11.17 -2.78
N VAL A 419 -9.79 9.88 -2.69
CA VAL A 419 -9.56 8.98 -3.81
C VAL A 419 -10.35 9.57 -4.98
N ARG A 420 -9.65 10.16 -5.96
CA ARG A 420 -10.27 10.71 -7.16
C ARG A 420 -10.91 9.56 -7.95
N SER A 421 -12.22 9.44 -7.75
CA SER A 421 -13.12 8.38 -8.20
C SER A 421 -14.40 9.09 -8.68
N VAL A 422 -14.68 9.09 -9.99
CA VAL A 422 -15.51 10.14 -10.61
C VAL A 422 -16.87 9.61 -11.07
N GLY A 423 -17.93 10.27 -10.62
CA GLY A 423 -19.29 10.09 -11.16
C GLY A 423 -20.23 11.27 -10.87
N ALA A 424 -19.69 12.46 -10.59
CA ALA A 424 -20.45 13.58 -10.01
C ALA A 424 -20.08 14.96 -10.59
N SER A 425 -19.73 15.06 -11.88
CA SER A 425 -19.20 16.28 -12.50
C SER A 425 -20.15 17.51 -12.49
N LYS A 426 -21.45 17.34 -12.21
CA LYS A 426 -22.39 18.46 -11.95
C LYS A 426 -22.42 18.89 -10.47
N PHE A 427 -21.93 18.06 -9.55
CA PHE A 427 -21.79 18.37 -8.13
C PHE A 427 -20.37 18.88 -7.78
N TYR A 428 -19.32 18.37 -8.44
CA TYR A 428 -17.95 18.82 -8.16
C TYR A 428 -17.75 20.32 -8.40
N ASN A 429 -18.29 20.89 -9.48
CA ASN A 429 -18.26 22.34 -9.72
C ASN A 429 -19.00 23.18 -8.63
N LYS A 430 -19.74 22.54 -7.71
CA LYS A 430 -20.42 23.16 -6.55
C LYS A 430 -19.75 22.80 -5.20
N MET A 431 -18.72 21.97 -5.21
CA MET A 431 -18.03 21.47 -4.01
C MET A 431 -16.52 21.76 -4.02
N GLU A 432 -15.91 21.84 -5.20
CA GLU A 432 -14.57 22.40 -5.43
C GLU A 432 -14.56 23.92 -5.17
N SER A 433 -15.70 24.59 -5.42
CA SER A 433 -16.00 25.97 -4.98
C SER A 433 -16.34 26.08 -3.47
N LYS A 434 -15.97 25.09 -2.65
CA LYS A 434 -16.20 25.02 -1.20
C LYS A 434 -15.02 24.39 -0.43
N LEU A 435 -13.88 24.15 -1.09
CA LEU A 435 -12.64 23.84 -0.41
C LEU A 435 -11.91 25.16 -0.08
N PRO A 436 -11.30 25.29 1.11
CA PRO A 436 -10.46 26.42 1.43
C PRO A 436 -9.36 26.63 0.38
N LYS A 437 -9.23 27.86 -0.13
CA LYS A 437 -8.14 28.29 -1.02
C LYS A 437 -7.45 29.51 -0.42
N LEU A 438 -6.13 29.44 -0.25
CA LEU A 438 -5.31 30.56 0.17
C LEU A 438 -4.65 31.18 -1.06
N TYR A 439 -4.66 32.51 -1.14
CA TYR A 439 -3.95 33.28 -2.15
C TYR A 439 -3.02 34.29 -1.48
N LYS A 440 -1.78 34.41 -1.94
CA LYS A 440 -0.87 35.49 -1.57
C LYS A 440 -1.18 36.73 -2.42
N GLY A 441 -1.32 37.89 -1.78
CA GLY A 441 -1.36 39.17 -2.47
C GLY A 441 0.04 39.67 -2.80
N VAL A 442 0.23 40.18 -4.02
CA VAL A 442 1.46 40.85 -4.47
C VAL A 442 1.08 42.20 -5.08
N VAL A 443 1.56 43.31 -4.52
CA VAL A 443 1.29 44.65 -5.06
C VAL A 443 2.22 44.94 -6.23
N THR A 444 1.61 45.27 -7.37
CA THR A 444 2.31 45.70 -8.58
C THR A 444 2.55 47.21 -8.58
N SER A 445 3.50 47.68 -9.40
CA SER A 445 3.89 49.10 -9.50
C SER A 445 2.76 50.08 -9.89
N GLY A 446 1.59 49.58 -10.29
CA GLY A 446 0.36 50.36 -10.49
C GLY A 446 -0.56 50.41 -9.26
N ASN A 447 -0.02 50.23 -8.05
CA ASN A 447 -0.74 50.13 -6.77
C ASN A 447 -1.90 49.10 -6.78
N THR A 448 -1.82 48.11 -7.67
CA THR A 448 -2.86 47.10 -7.92
C THR A 448 -2.34 45.74 -7.45
N MET A 449 -3.10 45.05 -6.61
CA MET A 449 -2.69 43.75 -6.08
C MET A 449 -3.15 42.60 -6.97
N ILE A 450 -2.22 41.74 -7.37
CA ILE A 450 -2.50 40.44 -7.99
C ILE A 450 -2.51 39.34 -6.92
N PHE A 451 -3.13 38.20 -7.23
CA PHE A 451 -3.28 37.09 -6.30
C PHE A 451 -2.73 35.78 -6.89
N GLU A 452 -1.82 35.15 -6.15
CA GLU A 452 -1.20 33.87 -6.51
C GLU A 452 -1.72 32.77 -5.57
N GLU A 453 -2.25 31.67 -6.11
CA GLU A 453 -2.79 30.56 -5.30
C GLU A 453 -1.66 29.81 -4.60
N VAL A 454 -1.78 29.60 -3.28
CA VAL A 454 -0.82 28.87 -2.45
C VAL A 454 -1.28 27.41 -2.32
N PRO A 455 -0.68 26.45 -3.05
CA PRO A 455 -1.10 25.05 -3.01
C PRO A 455 -0.71 24.38 -1.68
N GLU A 456 -1.61 23.53 -1.15
CA GLU A 456 -1.38 22.73 0.07
C GLU A 456 -0.92 23.55 1.30
N PHE A 457 -1.48 24.76 1.43
CA PHE A 457 -1.07 25.79 2.40
C PHE A 457 -1.11 25.37 3.88
N LYS A 458 -0.26 26.02 4.67
CA LYS A 458 -0.03 25.80 6.11
C LYS A 458 0.03 27.16 6.83
N GLN A 459 -0.03 27.14 8.17
CA GLN A 459 0.09 28.37 8.98
C GLN A 459 1.44 29.08 8.75
N THR A 460 2.50 28.33 8.44
CA THR A 460 3.85 28.84 8.15
C THR A 460 3.93 29.73 6.91
N ASP A 461 2.91 29.68 6.05
CA ASP A 461 2.92 30.39 4.78
C ASP A 461 2.37 31.82 4.94
N LEU A 462 1.71 32.12 6.07
CA LEU A 462 1.22 33.44 6.47
C LEU A 462 2.37 34.35 6.94
N ARG A 463 3.18 34.82 6.00
CA ARG A 463 4.31 35.74 6.25
C ARG A 463 3.85 37.12 6.73
N GLN A 464 4.58 37.69 7.69
CA GLN A 464 4.20 38.95 8.37
C GLN A 464 4.27 40.18 7.45
N ASN A 465 5.13 40.12 6.44
CA ASN A 465 5.31 41.13 5.39
C ASN A 465 4.38 40.94 4.17
N ALA A 466 3.29 40.17 4.29
CA ALA A 466 2.38 39.91 3.17
C ALA A 466 0.88 39.93 3.56
N ILE A 467 0.04 40.12 2.53
CA ILE A 467 -1.41 40.02 2.61
C ILE A 467 -1.84 38.67 2.04
N PHE A 468 -2.81 38.03 2.67
CA PHE A 468 -3.40 36.78 2.19
C PHE A 468 -4.92 36.85 2.11
N VAL A 469 -5.48 36.18 1.11
CA VAL A 469 -6.92 35.99 0.96
C VAL A 469 -7.24 34.51 1.12
N LEU A 470 -8.08 34.17 2.09
CA LEU A 470 -8.58 32.81 2.31
C LEU A 470 -10.05 32.74 1.90
N ASP A 471 -10.31 32.08 0.77
CA ASP A 471 -11.64 31.80 0.25
C ASP A 471 -12.16 30.47 0.81
N MET A 472 -13.24 30.51 1.58
CA MET A 472 -13.95 29.36 2.15
C MET A 472 -15.24 29.03 1.37
N GLY A 473 -15.50 29.70 0.24
CA GLY A 473 -16.69 29.59 -0.59
C GLY A 473 -17.96 30.25 -0.01
N ASP A 474 -18.20 30.13 1.30
CA ASP A 474 -19.27 30.85 2.01
C ASP A 474 -18.75 32.05 2.87
N ASP A 475 -17.43 32.14 3.10
CA ASP A 475 -16.76 33.26 3.79
C ASP A 475 -15.43 33.59 3.09
N LEU A 476 -15.09 34.88 2.97
CA LEU A 476 -13.82 35.35 2.40
C LEU A 476 -13.04 36.15 3.46
N PHE A 477 -11.88 35.65 3.89
CA PHE A 477 -11.04 36.35 4.85
C PHE A 477 -9.91 37.10 4.13
N VAL A 478 -9.72 38.37 4.47
CA VAL A 478 -8.52 39.14 4.09
C VAL A 478 -7.65 39.22 5.33
N TRP A 479 -6.59 38.41 5.39
CA TRP A 479 -5.61 38.41 6.48
C TRP A 479 -4.47 39.36 6.14
N ILE A 480 -4.12 40.21 7.09
CA ILE A 480 -3.10 41.25 6.95
C ILE A 480 -2.00 41.00 7.99
N GLY A 481 -0.78 40.75 7.51
CA GLY A 481 0.40 40.59 8.34
C GLY A 481 0.75 41.86 9.13
N GLU A 482 1.58 41.72 10.16
CA GLU A 482 1.95 42.84 11.05
C GLU A 482 2.79 43.91 10.32
N ASP A 483 3.73 43.47 9.49
CA ASP A 483 4.81 44.29 8.91
C ASP A 483 4.55 44.73 7.46
N VAL A 484 3.32 44.55 6.94
CA VAL A 484 2.94 45.05 5.60
C VAL A 484 2.98 46.58 5.54
N THR A 485 3.35 47.13 4.38
CA THR A 485 3.38 48.58 4.12
C THR A 485 1.98 49.22 4.21
N ASP A 486 1.90 50.53 4.43
CA ASP A 486 0.62 51.23 4.44
C ASP A 486 -0.01 51.31 3.03
N GLU A 487 0.80 51.28 1.96
CA GLU A 487 0.37 51.15 0.57
C GLU A 487 -0.33 49.81 0.29
N GLU A 488 0.26 48.70 0.74
CA GLU A 488 -0.33 47.35 0.66
C GLU A 488 -1.59 47.25 1.52
N ARG A 489 -1.52 47.75 2.76
CA ARG A 489 -2.64 47.80 3.70
C ARG A 489 -3.82 48.56 3.11
N LYS A 490 -3.57 49.68 2.43
CA LYS A 490 -4.57 50.45 1.67
C LYS A 490 -5.14 49.64 0.52
N ALA A 491 -4.31 48.95 -0.27
CA ALA A 491 -4.80 48.06 -1.34
C ALA A 491 -5.72 46.93 -0.80
N ALA A 492 -5.42 46.39 0.39
CA ALA A 492 -6.29 45.43 1.08
C ALA A 492 -7.65 46.04 1.45
N PHE A 493 -7.67 47.28 1.95
CA PHE A 493 -8.90 48.02 2.23
C PHE A 493 -9.70 48.34 0.96
N ASP A 494 -9.05 48.76 -0.12
CA ASP A 494 -9.73 49.08 -1.39
C ASP A 494 -10.38 47.83 -2.01
N ILE A 495 -9.73 46.66 -1.92
CA ILE A 495 -10.32 45.37 -2.32
C ILE A 495 -11.49 44.98 -1.43
N TYR A 496 -11.36 45.11 -0.10
CA TYR A 496 -12.47 44.86 0.83
C TYR A 496 -13.68 45.74 0.50
N ASN A 497 -13.46 47.03 0.26
CA ASN A 497 -14.48 48.01 -0.09
C ASN A 497 -15.10 47.76 -1.48
N HIS A 498 -14.36 47.17 -2.43
CA HIS A 498 -14.87 46.80 -3.74
C HIS A 498 -15.68 45.50 -3.73
N VAL A 499 -15.29 44.50 -2.91
CA VAL A 499 -15.94 43.18 -2.86
C VAL A 499 -17.14 43.16 -1.92
N GLN A 500 -17.14 43.93 -0.83
CA GLN A 500 -18.24 43.98 0.15
C GLN A 500 -19.62 44.33 -0.49
N PRO A 501 -19.76 45.28 -1.43
CA PRO A 501 -21.05 45.61 -2.06
C PRO A 501 -21.61 44.50 -2.95
N LEU A 502 -20.74 43.71 -3.60
CA LEU A 502 -21.13 42.64 -4.54
C LEU A 502 -21.95 41.52 -3.86
N LYS A 503 -21.83 41.41 -2.53
CA LYS A 503 -22.66 40.57 -1.66
C LYS A 503 -24.17 40.70 -1.91
N LYS A 504 -24.68 41.86 -2.32
CA LYS A 504 -26.13 42.12 -2.46
C LYS A 504 -26.85 41.27 -3.52
N GLY A 505 -26.13 40.55 -4.38
CA GLY A 505 -26.71 39.70 -5.42
C GLY A 505 -26.75 38.19 -5.14
N TYR A 506 -26.10 37.69 -4.08
CA TYR A 506 -25.89 36.25 -3.90
C TYR A 506 -26.92 35.58 -2.96
N PRO A 507 -27.48 34.40 -3.31
CA PRO A 507 -28.55 33.74 -2.56
C PRO A 507 -28.07 32.90 -1.35
N HIS A 508 -26.76 32.90 -1.04
CA HIS A 508 -26.17 32.21 0.11
C HIS A 508 -25.45 33.23 1.00
N LYS A 509 -25.19 32.87 2.27
CA LYS A 509 -24.81 33.79 3.36
C LYS A 509 -23.34 34.24 3.33
N TRP A 510 -22.82 34.59 2.14
CA TRP A 510 -21.47 35.12 1.90
C TRP A 510 -21.09 36.22 2.89
N SER A 511 -19.91 36.16 3.49
CA SER A 511 -19.32 37.27 4.25
C SER A 511 -17.89 37.58 3.80
N VAL A 512 -17.46 38.82 4.01
CA VAL A 512 -16.06 39.24 3.84
C VAL A 512 -15.59 39.75 5.19
N VAL A 513 -14.47 39.22 5.68
CA VAL A 513 -13.93 39.52 7.01
C VAL A 513 -12.47 39.92 6.87
N MET A 514 -12.17 41.19 7.15
CA MET A 514 -10.79 41.61 7.32
C MET A 514 -10.31 41.18 8.72
N THR A 515 -9.15 40.56 8.79
CA THR A 515 -8.48 40.13 10.03
C THR A 515 -7.00 40.51 9.97
N LYS A 516 -6.39 40.68 11.14
CA LYS A 516 -4.97 41.00 11.28
C LYS A 516 -4.26 39.85 11.98
N GLN A 517 -2.95 39.76 11.76
CA GLN A 517 -2.07 38.88 12.53
C GLN A 517 -2.32 39.01 14.05
N ARG A 518 -2.37 37.86 14.75
CA ARG A 518 -2.76 37.70 16.17
C ARG A 518 -4.23 38.02 16.52
N LEU A 519 -5.04 38.45 15.56
CA LEU A 519 -6.48 38.75 15.73
C LEU A 519 -7.35 37.86 14.83
N GLU A 520 -6.89 36.64 14.55
CA GLU A 520 -7.59 35.69 13.70
C GLU A 520 -8.84 35.11 14.40
N PRO A 521 -10.01 35.05 13.72
CA PRO A 521 -11.19 34.42 14.27
C PRO A 521 -11.07 32.88 14.22
N GLU A 522 -11.78 32.19 15.10
CA GLU A 522 -11.79 30.72 15.18
C GLU A 522 -12.34 30.01 13.93
N SER A 523 -13.00 30.74 13.01
CA SER A 523 -13.37 30.27 11.68
C SER A 523 -12.18 30.22 10.71
N PHE A 524 -11.25 31.18 10.80
CA PHE A 524 -10.03 31.24 9.98
C PHE A 524 -9.01 30.19 10.43
N LYS A 525 -8.71 30.12 11.74
CA LYS A 525 -7.69 29.22 12.30
C LYS A 525 -7.90 27.75 11.95
N LYS A 526 -9.16 27.29 11.90
CA LYS A 526 -9.54 25.90 11.59
C LYS A 526 -9.12 25.45 10.20
N SER A 527 -8.96 26.37 9.25
CA SER A 527 -8.54 26.07 7.87
C SER A 527 -7.09 25.62 7.76
N PHE A 528 -6.27 25.89 8.78
CA PHE A 528 -4.85 25.53 8.84
C PHE A 528 -4.58 24.27 9.68
N GLY A 529 -5.64 23.52 10.04
CA GLY A 529 -5.56 22.24 10.75
C GLY A 529 -5.26 22.38 12.25
N ARG A 530 -3.99 22.57 12.60
CA ARG A 530 -3.53 22.77 13.99
C ARG A 530 -2.85 24.14 14.09
N TRP A 531 -3.59 25.11 14.62
CA TRP A 531 -3.10 26.47 14.81
C TRP A 531 -2.25 26.57 16.08
N GLU A 532 -1.03 27.08 15.98
CA GLU A 532 -0.12 27.33 17.10
C GLU A 532 0.28 28.82 17.11
N PRO A 533 -0.17 29.62 18.10
CA PRO A 533 0.08 31.07 18.10
C PRO A 533 1.55 31.47 18.02
N GLU A 534 2.43 30.68 18.65
CA GLU A 534 3.88 30.91 18.72
C GLU A 534 4.60 30.73 17.37
N LEU A 535 4.01 30.01 16.40
CA LEU A 535 4.67 29.77 15.10
C LEU A 535 4.81 31.05 14.28
N LEU A 536 3.82 31.96 14.34
CA LEU A 536 3.92 33.23 13.63
C LEU A 536 5.01 34.10 14.24
N ILE A 537 5.14 34.12 15.58
CA ILE A 537 6.17 34.90 16.29
C ILE A 537 7.57 34.46 15.83
N LYS A 538 7.86 33.15 15.83
CA LYS A 538 9.18 32.61 15.46
C LYS A 538 9.61 32.88 14.02
N LEU A 539 8.66 33.12 13.10
CA LEU A 539 8.98 33.43 11.70
C LEU A 539 9.55 34.84 11.52
N ARG A 540 9.36 35.74 12.48
CA ARG A 540 10.05 37.03 12.49
C ARG A 540 11.51 36.87 12.89
N ASP A 541 11.77 36.09 13.94
CA ASP A 541 13.12 35.89 14.47
C ASP A 541 14.06 35.20 13.45
N SER A 542 13.52 34.42 12.50
CA SER A 542 14.29 33.85 11.37
C SER A 542 14.56 34.85 10.25
N ASP A 543 13.56 35.65 9.88
CA ASP A 543 13.68 36.58 8.76
C ASP A 543 14.70 37.71 9.12
N ASP A 544 14.84 38.06 10.42
CA ASP A 544 15.89 38.93 11.02
C ASP A 544 17.33 38.35 11.03
N GLU A 545 17.51 37.04 10.77
CA GLU A 545 18.81 36.37 10.62
C GLU A 545 19.19 36.18 9.14
N ASP A 546 18.23 35.83 8.28
CA ASP A 546 18.48 35.67 6.83
C ASP A 546 18.86 37.01 6.16
N GLU A 547 18.17 38.13 6.46
CA GLU A 547 18.57 39.46 5.92
C GLU A 547 19.98 39.87 6.36
N LYS A 548 20.45 39.45 7.54
CA LYS A 548 21.83 39.69 7.99
C LYS A 548 22.85 38.88 7.21
N PHE A 549 22.50 37.66 6.80
CA PHE A 549 23.40 36.81 6.02
C PHE A 549 23.64 37.39 4.62
N ASP A 550 22.59 37.89 3.97
CA ASP A 550 22.73 38.55 2.67
C ASP A 550 23.43 39.91 2.78
N ALA A 551 23.15 40.71 3.82
CA ALA A 551 23.80 42.01 4.04
C ALA A 551 25.33 41.90 4.29
N LEU A 552 25.82 40.77 4.80
CA LEU A 552 27.26 40.53 4.99
C LEU A 552 27.97 40.11 3.69
N ASN A 553 27.31 39.33 2.82
CA ASN A 553 27.90 38.85 1.56
C ASN A 553 28.10 39.94 0.49
N PHE A 554 27.44 41.10 0.61
CA PHE A 554 27.53 42.18 -0.39
C PHE A 554 28.70 43.16 -0.19
N ASN A 555 29.51 43.03 0.87
CA ASN A 555 30.58 43.99 1.21
C ASN A 555 32.01 43.48 0.93
N GLU A 556 32.19 42.32 0.28
CA GLU A 556 33.51 41.69 0.09
C GLU A 556 33.90 41.52 -1.41
N VAL A 557 33.31 42.31 -2.32
CA VAL A 557 33.56 42.23 -3.78
C VAL A 557 33.70 43.60 -4.47
N GLU A 558 34.42 44.55 -3.86
CA GLU A 558 35.04 45.69 -4.56
C GLU A 558 36.44 46.01 -3.98
N ASP A 559 37.50 45.48 -4.61
CA ASP A 559 38.90 45.93 -4.55
C ASP A 559 39.68 45.36 -5.77
#